data_AF-A0A6M4KJN3-F1
#
_entry.id   AF-A0A6M4KJN3-F1
#
_cell.length_a   1.000
_cell.length_b   1.000
_cell.length_c   1.000
_cell.angle_alpha   90.00
_cell.angle_beta   90.00
_cell.angle_gamma   90.00
#
_symmetry.space_group_name_H-M   'P 1'
#
loop_
_entity.id
_entity.type
_entity.pdbx_description
1 polymer ?
#
loop_
_entity_poly.entity_id
_entity_poly.type
_entity_poly.pdbx_seq_one_letter_code
_entity_poly.pdbx_strand_id
1 'polypeptide(L)'
;MYDTIKFVIKESDLDNAICFLEEIPCRISIKSTSSNRVVGFLKNMKIEVRNTTLIVQGSLLKYFKGYNYAECLSVWDVRKSINKLSNELNVPMRQAVINRIDIGICFSMVNVPWVYWDCLLHSDGYFRSNIKQETLYFDKYDSQLCFYDKKTEMKKNREVENLECLKKINVLRYEFRFKKVTSIFGGVVRGADLYSPVFYLRVLQKWYDGYMIIQKGFVSEVDLLRFGGKKEFQRSCVALVMGQFNLYEVLDREFAQGKINSKNKYDIKEVMKEAEKLLLDKENFISIIDELTNKVSVFYEEMKKSVENVSPYRWDLLNRMADRSLRV
;
A
#
# COMPACT_ATOMS: atom_id res chain seq x y z
N MET A 1 6.38 2.81 -6.86
CA MET A 1 5.13 2.60 -7.63
C MET A 1 4.97 1.12 -7.91
N TYR A 2 5.49 0.56 -9.01
CA TYR A 2 5.42 -0.89 -9.23
C TYR A 2 6.22 -1.67 -8.17
N ASP A 3 5.57 -2.66 -7.58
CA ASP A 3 6.19 -3.67 -6.76
C ASP A 3 6.17 -4.99 -7.52
N THR A 4 5.20 -5.87 -7.27
CA THR A 4 5.15 -7.20 -7.91
C THR A 4 4.60 -7.12 -9.33
N ILE A 5 5.35 -7.62 -10.31
CA ILE A 5 4.92 -7.76 -11.70
C ILE A 5 4.97 -9.23 -12.09
N LYS A 6 4.01 -9.69 -12.89
CA LYS A 6 4.03 -11.02 -13.52
C LYS A 6 4.09 -10.88 -15.04
N PHE A 7 5.27 -11.15 -15.59
CA PHE A 7 5.51 -11.26 -17.02
C PHE A 7 5.22 -12.69 -17.48
N VAL A 8 4.60 -12.82 -18.65
CA VAL A 8 4.34 -14.10 -19.33
C VAL A 8 4.70 -13.93 -20.80
N ILE A 9 5.58 -14.78 -21.32
CA ILE A 9 5.99 -14.76 -22.73
C ILE A 9 6.05 -16.18 -23.26
N LYS A 10 5.61 -16.38 -24.51
CA LYS A 10 5.70 -17.67 -25.19
C LYS A 10 6.80 -17.62 -26.23
N GLU A 11 7.41 -18.76 -26.52
CA GLU A 11 8.40 -18.89 -27.61
C GLU A 11 7.80 -18.46 -28.95
N SER A 12 6.52 -18.76 -29.19
CA SER A 12 5.79 -18.34 -30.39
C SER A 12 5.62 -16.83 -30.54
N ASP A 13 5.82 -16.07 -29.46
CA ASP A 13 5.73 -14.61 -29.49
C ASP A 13 7.08 -13.95 -29.87
N LEU A 14 8.13 -14.75 -30.05
CA LEU A 14 9.50 -14.29 -30.31
C LEU A 14 9.88 -14.43 -31.78
N ASP A 15 10.65 -13.46 -32.27
CA ASP A 15 11.15 -13.44 -33.66
C ASP A 15 12.28 -14.46 -33.90
N ASN A 16 12.94 -14.90 -32.83
CA ASN A 16 14.03 -15.86 -32.86
C ASN A 16 13.63 -17.21 -32.24
N ALA A 17 14.12 -18.30 -32.84
CA ALA A 17 13.95 -19.63 -32.26
C ALA A 17 14.75 -19.72 -30.95
N ILE A 18 14.05 -19.94 -29.85
CA ILE A 18 14.62 -20.17 -28.52
C ILE A 18 13.84 -21.31 -27.85
N CYS A 19 14.57 -22.23 -27.21
CA CYS A 19 13.98 -23.26 -26.36
C CYS A 19 14.11 -22.80 -24.90
N PHE A 20 13.03 -22.36 -24.28
CA PHE A 20 13.06 -21.90 -22.89
C PHE A 20 13.47 -22.99 -21.91
N LEU A 21 13.14 -24.26 -22.20
CA LEU A 21 13.54 -25.39 -21.36
C LEU A 21 15.06 -25.64 -21.39
N GLU A 22 15.77 -25.19 -22.41
CA GLU A 22 17.23 -25.34 -22.54
C GLU A 22 17.96 -24.06 -22.10
N GLU A 23 17.48 -22.90 -22.51
CA GLU A 23 18.19 -21.63 -22.32
C GLU A 23 18.00 -21.03 -20.91
N ILE A 24 16.79 -21.05 -20.37
CA ILE A 24 16.49 -20.39 -19.09
C ILE A 24 17.17 -21.05 -17.89
N PRO A 25 17.26 -22.40 -17.77
CA PRO A 25 17.93 -23.05 -16.65
C PRO A 25 19.39 -22.61 -16.47
N CYS A 26 20.09 -22.29 -17.55
CA CYS A 26 21.48 -21.82 -17.54
C CYS A 26 21.67 -20.42 -16.95
N ARG A 27 20.58 -19.69 -16.70
CA ARG A 27 20.59 -18.26 -16.30
C ARG A 27 19.97 -18.02 -14.92
N ILE A 28 19.51 -19.07 -14.24
CA ILE A 28 18.78 -18.97 -12.98
C ILE A 28 19.34 -19.93 -11.93
N SER A 29 19.08 -19.64 -10.66
CA SER A 29 19.28 -20.61 -9.58
C SER A 29 18.11 -21.59 -9.57
N ILE A 30 18.34 -22.82 -10.03
CA ILE A 30 17.30 -23.85 -10.15
C ILE A 30 16.87 -24.33 -8.77
N LYS A 31 15.55 -24.38 -8.54
CA LYS A 31 14.94 -25.00 -7.35
C LYS A 31 14.38 -26.38 -7.64
N SER A 32 13.76 -26.57 -8.80
CA SER A 32 13.16 -27.85 -9.19
C SER A 32 13.02 -27.97 -10.70
N THR A 33 13.19 -29.17 -11.21
CA THR A 33 13.14 -29.50 -12.64
C THR A 33 12.30 -30.75 -12.85
N SER A 34 11.57 -30.79 -13.96
CA SER A 34 10.82 -31.93 -14.48
C SER A 34 10.82 -31.85 -16.01
N SER A 35 10.37 -32.91 -16.69
CA SER A 35 10.47 -33.05 -18.15
C SER A 35 9.92 -31.85 -18.94
N ASN A 36 8.87 -31.19 -18.43
CA ASN A 36 8.20 -30.09 -19.11
C ASN A 36 8.16 -28.79 -18.30
N ARG A 37 8.89 -28.73 -17.19
CA ARG A 37 8.82 -27.58 -16.28
C ARG A 37 10.10 -27.40 -15.49
N VAL A 38 10.56 -26.15 -15.47
CA VAL A 38 11.69 -25.71 -14.63
C VAL A 38 11.23 -24.56 -13.75
N VAL A 39 11.58 -24.60 -12.47
CA VAL A 39 11.34 -23.52 -11.52
C VAL A 39 12.64 -23.16 -10.85
N GLY A 40 12.93 -21.87 -10.81
CA GLY A 40 14.10 -21.33 -10.12
C GLY A 40 13.92 -19.85 -9.83
N PHE A 41 15.04 -19.20 -9.53
CA PHE A 41 15.07 -17.81 -9.12
C PHE A 41 16.19 -17.04 -9.82
N LEU A 42 15.87 -15.81 -10.17
CA LEU A 42 16.85 -14.78 -10.51
C LEU A 42 16.71 -13.67 -9.48
N LYS A 43 17.60 -13.67 -8.48
CA LYS A 43 17.44 -12.83 -7.26
C LYS A 43 16.07 -13.10 -6.60
N ASN A 44 15.25 -12.08 -6.40
CA ASN A 44 13.90 -12.22 -5.84
C ASN A 44 12.81 -12.53 -6.90
N MET A 45 13.17 -12.62 -8.18
CA MET A 45 12.22 -12.96 -9.25
C MET A 45 12.11 -14.48 -9.32
N LYS A 46 10.90 -15.00 -9.12
CA LYS A 46 10.59 -16.40 -9.38
C LYS A 46 10.45 -16.59 -10.89
N ILE A 47 11.20 -17.56 -11.41
CA ILE A 47 11.22 -17.92 -12.82
C ILE A 47 10.60 -19.31 -12.96
N GLU A 48 9.65 -19.44 -13.85
CA GLU A 48 8.96 -20.70 -14.14
C GLU A 48 8.80 -20.87 -15.64
N VAL A 49 9.43 -21.91 -16.18
CA VAL A 49 9.23 -22.37 -17.56
C VAL A 49 8.22 -23.52 -17.53
N ARG A 50 7.22 -23.47 -18.40
CA ARG A 50 6.22 -24.53 -18.62
C ARG A 50 6.13 -24.79 -20.12
N ASN A 51 6.71 -25.89 -20.60
CA ASN A 51 6.91 -26.12 -22.03
C ASN A 51 7.51 -24.85 -22.68
N THR A 52 6.76 -24.27 -23.62
CA THR A 52 7.14 -23.10 -24.42
C THR A 52 6.74 -21.75 -23.80
N THR A 53 6.34 -21.74 -22.52
CA THR A 53 5.92 -20.52 -21.82
C THR A 53 6.86 -20.20 -20.67
N LEU A 54 7.42 -18.99 -20.67
CA LEU A 54 8.19 -18.42 -19.58
C LEU A 54 7.32 -17.48 -18.73
N ILE A 55 7.32 -17.71 -17.43
CA ILE A 55 6.64 -16.89 -16.42
C ILE A 55 7.70 -16.32 -15.48
N VAL A 56 7.74 -14.99 -15.37
CA VAL A 56 8.66 -14.27 -14.48
C VAL A 56 7.85 -13.42 -13.53
N GLN A 57 7.96 -13.67 -12.22
CA GLN A 57 7.15 -13.00 -11.22
C GLN A 57 7.96 -12.60 -9.99
N GLY A 58 7.84 -11.35 -9.55
CA GLY A 58 8.42 -10.86 -8.30
C GLY A 58 8.38 -9.35 -8.20
N SER A 59 8.87 -8.81 -7.09
CA SER A 59 9.01 -7.37 -6.88
C SER A 59 10.08 -6.79 -7.81
N LEU A 60 9.67 -5.98 -8.77
CA LEU A 60 10.56 -5.31 -9.72
C LEU A 60 11.47 -4.31 -9.00
N LEU A 61 10.94 -3.63 -7.98
CA LEU A 61 11.70 -2.73 -7.13
C LEU A 61 12.81 -3.47 -6.36
N LYS A 62 12.47 -4.59 -5.71
CA LYS A 62 13.46 -5.41 -4.99
C LYS A 62 14.50 -6.00 -5.94
N TYR A 63 14.10 -6.38 -7.15
CA TYR A 63 15.03 -6.87 -8.17
C TYR A 63 16.03 -5.81 -8.61
N PHE A 64 15.57 -4.56 -8.74
CA PHE A 64 16.40 -3.47 -9.24
C PHE A 64 17.27 -2.83 -8.15
N LYS A 65 16.72 -2.62 -6.95
CA LYS A 65 17.35 -1.87 -5.85
C LYS A 65 17.81 -2.72 -4.67
N GLY A 66 17.39 -3.99 -4.58
CA GLY A 66 17.71 -4.91 -3.47
C GLY A 66 16.74 -4.83 -2.29
N TYR A 67 15.86 -3.83 -2.24
CA TYR A 67 14.85 -3.62 -1.20
C TYR A 67 13.54 -3.12 -1.81
N ASN A 68 12.44 -3.11 -1.06
CA ASN A 68 11.16 -2.57 -1.52
C ASN A 68 10.43 -1.65 -0.54
N TYR A 69 11.10 -1.10 0.47
CA TYR A 69 10.45 -0.33 1.54
C TYR A 69 10.72 1.18 1.54
N ALA A 70 11.74 1.67 0.83
CA ALA A 70 12.20 3.05 0.94
C ALA A 70 11.98 3.90 -0.33
N GLU A 71 12.33 3.38 -1.50
CA GLU A 71 12.23 4.10 -2.77
C GLU A 71 11.09 3.58 -3.65
N CYS A 72 10.75 4.33 -4.68
CA CYS A 72 9.84 3.93 -5.74
C CYS A 72 10.57 3.94 -7.10
N LEU A 73 10.23 3.01 -7.99
CA LEU A 73 10.74 3.05 -9.36
C LEU A 73 10.11 4.22 -10.14
N SER A 74 10.96 5.12 -10.64
CA SER A 74 10.56 6.07 -11.69
C SER A 74 10.26 5.32 -12.99
N VAL A 75 9.60 5.98 -13.96
CA VAL A 75 9.38 5.42 -15.31
C VAL A 75 10.68 4.89 -15.92
N TRP A 76 11.78 5.60 -15.69
CA TRP A 76 13.12 5.24 -16.18
C TRP A 76 13.70 4.01 -15.51
N ASP A 77 13.53 3.89 -14.19
CA ASP A 77 13.96 2.72 -13.45
C ASP A 77 13.17 1.47 -13.86
N VAL A 78 11.88 1.63 -14.21
CA VAL A 78 11.07 0.55 -14.77
C VAL A 78 11.65 0.07 -16.10
N ARG A 79 11.96 0.99 -17.02
CA ARG A 79 12.59 0.61 -18.30
C ARG A 79 13.94 -0.07 -18.10
N LYS A 80 14.81 0.51 -17.26
CA LYS A 80 16.14 -0.05 -16.96
C LYS A 80 16.04 -1.42 -16.31
N SER A 81 15.12 -1.61 -15.37
CA SER A 81 14.91 -2.90 -14.71
C SER A 81 14.40 -3.97 -15.68
N ILE A 82 13.48 -3.64 -16.58
CA ILE A 82 13.00 -4.57 -17.62
C ILE A 82 14.12 -4.91 -18.62
N ASN A 83 14.93 -3.93 -19.04
CA ASN A 83 16.09 -4.21 -19.91
C ASN A 83 17.11 -5.11 -19.22
N LYS A 84 17.41 -4.85 -17.94
CA LYS A 84 18.31 -5.68 -17.14
C LYS A 84 17.78 -7.11 -17.05
N LEU A 85 16.48 -7.28 -16.78
CA LEU A 85 15.84 -8.58 -16.73
C LEU A 85 15.90 -9.29 -18.10
N SER A 86 15.72 -8.53 -19.19
CA SER A 86 15.80 -9.06 -20.56
C SER A 86 17.20 -9.59 -20.86
N ASN A 87 18.23 -8.83 -20.52
CA ASN A 87 19.63 -9.23 -20.73
C ASN A 87 20.01 -10.43 -19.84
N GLU A 88 19.60 -10.43 -18.57
CA GLU A 88 19.93 -11.53 -17.62
C GLU A 88 19.25 -12.84 -18.03
N LEU A 89 18.04 -12.80 -18.61
CA LEU A 89 17.32 -13.99 -19.09
C LEU A 89 17.57 -14.31 -20.56
N ASN A 90 18.19 -13.41 -21.31
CA ASN A 90 18.31 -13.45 -22.77
C ASN A 90 16.96 -13.60 -23.49
N VAL A 91 15.94 -12.88 -23.01
CA VAL A 91 14.57 -12.89 -23.55
C VAL A 91 14.04 -11.46 -23.59
N PRO A 92 13.42 -10.98 -24.67
CA PRO A 92 12.94 -9.60 -24.77
C PRO A 92 11.69 -9.37 -23.91
N MET A 93 11.88 -9.16 -22.60
CA MET A 93 10.78 -9.02 -21.62
C MET A 93 9.86 -7.82 -21.89
N ARG A 94 10.27 -6.90 -22.76
CA ARG A 94 9.40 -5.82 -23.29
C ARG A 94 8.19 -6.36 -24.05
N GLN A 95 8.32 -7.51 -24.71
CA GLN A 95 7.24 -8.16 -25.46
C GLN A 95 6.32 -8.99 -24.57
N ALA A 96 6.76 -9.36 -23.36
CA ALA A 96 5.99 -10.21 -22.46
C ALA A 96 4.66 -9.58 -22.06
N VAL A 97 3.61 -10.40 -22.02
CA VAL A 97 2.29 -10.02 -21.53
C VAL A 97 2.31 -9.90 -20.01
N ILE A 98 1.71 -8.83 -19.49
CA ILE A 98 1.63 -8.55 -18.07
C ILE A 98 0.31 -9.07 -17.50
N ASN A 99 0.40 -10.12 -16.68
CA ASN A 99 -0.78 -10.77 -16.09
C ASN A 99 -1.11 -10.27 -14.68
N ARG A 100 -0.15 -9.66 -13.98
CA ARG A 100 -0.34 -9.07 -12.65
C ARG A 100 0.51 -7.82 -12.50
N ILE A 101 -0.07 -6.79 -11.90
CA ILE A 101 0.61 -5.56 -11.51
C ILE A 101 0.21 -5.23 -10.08
N ASP A 102 1.16 -5.20 -9.17
CA ASP A 102 0.97 -4.68 -7.83
C ASP A 102 1.70 -3.34 -7.73
N ILE A 103 0.99 -2.32 -7.26
CA ILE A 103 1.55 -1.00 -6.95
C ILE A 103 1.63 -0.93 -5.44
N GLY A 104 2.81 -0.68 -4.86
CA GLY A 104 3.00 -0.69 -3.41
C GLY A 104 3.85 0.47 -2.93
N ILE A 105 3.28 1.30 -2.06
CA ILE A 105 3.93 2.49 -1.50
C ILE A 105 3.99 2.36 0.02
N CYS A 106 5.15 2.67 0.59
CA CYS A 106 5.35 2.74 2.03
C CYS A 106 5.26 4.19 2.51
N PHE A 107 4.59 4.40 3.63
CA PHE A 107 4.48 5.67 4.31
C PHE A 107 5.01 5.50 5.74
N SER A 108 5.89 6.42 6.13
CA SER A 108 6.21 6.65 7.54
C SER A 108 4.96 7.23 8.21
N MET A 109 4.48 6.68 9.31
CA MET A 109 3.26 7.11 9.99
C MET A 109 3.57 7.58 11.42
N VAL A 110 2.77 8.51 11.93
CA VAL A 110 2.83 8.91 13.35
C VAL A 110 2.39 7.74 14.23
N ASN A 111 1.24 7.15 13.94
CA ASN A 111 0.67 6.04 14.71
C ASN A 111 1.05 4.67 14.13
N VAL A 112 0.86 3.64 14.94
CA VAL A 112 1.01 2.23 14.52
C VAL A 112 0.00 1.88 13.42
N PRO A 113 0.37 1.13 12.36
CA PRO A 113 -0.46 1.03 11.15
C PRO A 113 -1.90 0.53 11.37
N TRP A 114 -2.15 -0.32 12.37
CA TRP A 114 -3.48 -0.89 12.56
C TRP A 114 -4.55 0.11 12.98
N VAL A 115 -4.19 1.25 13.59
CA VAL A 115 -5.20 2.26 13.97
C VAL A 115 -5.85 2.90 12.73
N TYR A 116 -5.16 2.90 11.58
CA TYR A 116 -5.70 3.43 10.34
C TYR A 116 -6.72 2.48 9.71
N TRP A 117 -6.76 1.20 10.09
CA TRP A 117 -7.68 0.22 9.52
C TRP A 117 -9.12 0.52 9.90
N ASP A 118 -9.31 1.00 11.13
CA ASP A 118 -10.62 1.33 11.69
C ASP A 118 -11.22 2.58 11.02
N CYS A 119 -10.39 3.45 10.45
CA CYS A 119 -10.86 4.60 9.66
C CYS A 119 -11.22 4.23 8.22
N LEU A 120 -10.75 3.09 7.69
CA LEU A 120 -10.99 2.64 6.32
C LEU A 120 -12.20 1.70 6.32
N LEU A 121 -13.40 2.26 6.11
CA LEU A 121 -14.67 1.58 6.40
C LEU A 121 -15.17 0.67 5.29
N HIS A 122 -15.63 1.25 4.18
CA HIS A 122 -16.34 0.53 3.13
C HIS A 122 -15.88 1.02 1.76
N SER A 123 -15.95 0.15 0.75
CA SER A 123 -15.71 0.55 -0.64
C SER A 123 -16.58 -0.30 -1.55
N ASP A 124 -17.36 0.34 -2.42
CA ASP A 124 -18.35 -0.35 -3.23
C ASP A 124 -17.73 -1.39 -4.18
N GLY A 125 -18.31 -2.59 -4.17
CA GLY A 125 -17.85 -3.72 -4.97
C GLY A 125 -16.58 -4.40 -4.44
N TYR A 126 -16.09 -4.02 -3.26
CA TYR A 126 -15.02 -4.72 -2.56
C TYR A 126 -15.55 -5.42 -1.31
N PHE A 127 -15.03 -6.62 -1.04
CA PHE A 127 -15.20 -7.33 0.21
C PHE A 127 -14.09 -6.92 1.19
N ARG A 128 -14.45 -6.26 2.29
CA ARG A 128 -13.49 -5.86 3.32
C ARG A 128 -13.21 -7.01 4.30
N SER A 129 -11.94 -7.28 4.58
CA SER A 129 -11.54 -8.25 5.61
C SER A 129 -10.27 -7.82 6.35
N ASN A 130 -10.24 -8.09 7.65
CA ASN A 130 -9.08 -7.83 8.51
C ASN A 130 -8.41 -9.16 8.84
N ILE A 131 -7.11 -9.25 8.58
CA ILE A 131 -6.28 -10.38 9.01
C ILE A 131 -5.50 -9.95 10.23
N LYS A 132 -6.01 -10.35 11.41
CA LYS A 132 -5.49 -9.94 12.71
C LYS A 132 -5.40 -8.39 12.79
N GLN A 133 -4.45 -7.88 13.56
CA GLN A 133 -4.11 -6.45 13.61
C GLN A 133 -2.95 -6.09 12.66
N GLU A 134 -2.72 -6.89 11.62
CA GLU A 134 -1.52 -6.73 10.77
C GLU A 134 -1.86 -6.30 9.35
N THR A 135 -3.03 -6.68 8.83
CA THR A 135 -3.37 -6.48 7.43
C THR A 135 -4.86 -6.25 7.23
N LEU A 136 -5.20 -5.30 6.38
CA LEU A 136 -6.54 -4.97 5.92
C LEU A 136 -6.62 -5.18 4.41
N TYR A 137 -7.62 -5.93 3.96
CA TYR A 137 -7.92 -6.13 2.55
C TYR A 137 -9.27 -5.53 2.18
N PHE A 138 -9.32 -4.95 0.99
CA PHE A 138 -10.53 -4.77 0.21
C PHE A 138 -10.38 -5.61 -1.04
N ASP A 139 -11.09 -6.73 -1.09
CA ASP A 139 -10.96 -7.74 -2.13
C ASP A 139 -12.03 -7.62 -3.21
N LYS A 140 -11.59 -7.68 -4.46
CA LYS A 140 -12.44 -7.82 -5.62
C LYS A 140 -11.93 -8.98 -6.48
N TYR A 141 -12.74 -9.39 -7.45
CA TYR A 141 -12.42 -10.48 -8.36
C TYR A 141 -11.13 -10.23 -9.15
N ASP A 142 -10.99 -9.05 -9.74
CA ASP A 142 -9.88 -8.68 -10.62
C ASP A 142 -8.81 -7.83 -9.93
N SER A 143 -9.10 -7.29 -8.75
CA SER A 143 -8.19 -6.42 -8.00
C SER A 143 -8.26 -6.62 -6.48
N GLN A 144 -7.32 -6.03 -5.73
CA GLN A 144 -7.35 -5.98 -4.26
C GLN A 144 -6.60 -4.75 -3.76
N LEU A 145 -7.20 -3.98 -2.86
CA LEU A 145 -6.50 -2.98 -2.06
C LEU A 145 -6.00 -3.64 -0.79
N CYS A 146 -4.77 -3.37 -0.41
CA CYS A 146 -4.11 -4.07 0.69
C CYS A 146 -3.31 -3.09 1.53
N PHE A 147 -3.57 -3.07 2.83
CA PHE A 147 -2.89 -2.22 3.79
C PHE A 147 -2.27 -3.08 4.88
N TYR A 148 -1.00 -2.87 5.21
CA TYR A 148 -0.34 -3.66 6.26
C TYR A 148 0.84 -2.94 6.90
N ASP A 149 1.24 -3.45 8.07
CA ASP A 149 2.49 -3.04 8.72
C ASP A 149 3.69 -3.67 8.02
N LYS A 150 4.40 -2.85 7.23
CA LYS A 150 5.56 -3.27 6.45
C LYS A 150 6.74 -3.64 7.33
N LYS A 151 6.89 -3.01 8.49
CA LYS A 151 7.96 -3.32 9.44
C LYS A 151 7.78 -4.71 10.02
N THR A 152 6.55 -5.06 10.38
CA THR A 152 6.21 -6.40 10.85
C THR A 152 6.43 -7.46 9.77
N GLU A 153 6.07 -7.18 8.52
CA GLU A 153 6.33 -8.06 7.38
C GLU A 153 7.84 -8.30 7.14
N MET A 154 8.65 -7.24 7.13
CA MET A 154 10.10 -7.35 6.95
C MET A 154 10.80 -8.13 8.07
N LYS A 155 10.34 -7.99 9.32
CA LYS A 155 10.85 -8.78 10.45
C LYS A 155 10.57 -10.27 10.26
N LYS A 156 9.36 -10.63 9.84
CA LYS A 156 8.98 -12.03 9.57
C LYS A 156 9.84 -12.66 8.47
N ASN A 157 10.19 -11.87 7.46
CA ASN A 157 11.03 -12.31 6.35
C ASN A 157 12.54 -12.21 6.62
N ARG A 158 12.96 -11.80 7.83
CA ARG A 158 14.37 -11.60 8.22
C ARG A 158 15.13 -10.63 7.30
N GLU A 159 14.44 -9.62 6.75
CA GLU A 159 15.03 -8.64 5.82
C GLU A 159 15.74 -7.49 6.54
N VAL A 160 15.44 -7.30 7.83
CA VAL A 160 15.86 -6.13 8.62
C VAL A 160 16.33 -6.59 9.99
N GLU A 161 17.44 -7.33 10.05
CA GLU A 161 18.05 -7.67 11.35
C GLU A 161 18.77 -6.45 11.97
N ASN A 162 19.17 -5.43 11.19
CA ASN A 162 20.08 -4.36 11.67
C ASN A 162 19.80 -2.90 11.19
N LEU A 163 18.57 -2.51 10.79
CA LEU A 163 18.30 -1.08 10.48
C LEU A 163 17.80 -0.32 11.72
N GLU A 164 18.74 0.32 12.43
CA GLU A 164 18.42 1.20 13.57
C GLU A 164 17.46 2.32 13.21
N CYS A 165 17.55 2.87 11.99
CA CYS A 165 16.70 3.96 11.51
C CYS A 165 15.21 3.57 11.42
N LEU A 166 14.89 2.29 11.23
CA LEU A 166 13.51 1.79 11.18
C LEU A 166 12.96 1.39 12.56
N LYS A 167 13.81 1.31 13.61
CA LYS A 167 13.37 0.90 14.95
C LYS A 167 12.31 1.85 15.52
N LYS A 168 12.41 3.15 15.23
CA LYS A 168 11.53 4.20 15.78
C LYS A 168 10.39 4.65 14.85
N ILE A 169 10.30 4.11 13.64
CA ILE A 169 9.32 4.54 12.64
C ILE A 169 8.23 3.47 12.48
N ASN A 170 6.97 3.91 12.38
CA ASN A 170 5.84 3.08 11.96
C ASN A 170 5.76 3.13 10.44
N VAL A 171 5.77 1.96 9.77
CA VAL A 171 5.78 1.89 8.30
C VAL A 171 4.51 1.21 7.83
N LEU A 172 3.59 2.00 7.32
CA LEU A 172 2.37 1.53 6.68
C LEU A 172 2.65 1.30 5.20
N ARG A 173 2.22 0.17 4.67
CA ARG A 173 2.21 -0.06 3.22
C ARG A 173 0.80 -0.12 2.70
N TYR A 174 0.55 0.65 1.65
CA TYR A 174 -0.67 0.57 0.84
C TYR A 174 -0.32 0.02 -0.54
N GLU A 175 -1.00 -1.06 -0.91
CA GLU A 175 -0.91 -1.72 -2.20
C GLU A 175 -2.24 -1.70 -2.96
N PHE A 176 -2.17 -1.48 -4.27
CA PHE A 176 -3.24 -1.86 -5.19
C PHE A 176 -2.76 -2.96 -6.13
N ARG A 177 -3.38 -4.14 -6.03
CA ARG A 177 -3.00 -5.36 -6.71
C ARG A 177 -3.97 -5.66 -7.84
N PHE A 178 -3.52 -5.55 -9.08
CA PHE A 178 -4.26 -5.91 -10.28
C PHE A 178 -4.04 -7.40 -10.58
N LYS A 179 -4.99 -8.25 -10.13
CA LYS A 179 -4.97 -9.71 -10.33
C LYS A 179 -5.30 -10.09 -11.78
N LYS A 180 -6.07 -9.25 -12.49
CA LYS A 180 -6.41 -9.42 -13.91
C LYS A 180 -6.21 -8.12 -14.68
N VAL A 181 -4.99 -7.88 -15.13
CA VAL A 181 -4.58 -6.65 -15.83
C VAL A 181 -5.41 -6.38 -17.07
N THR A 182 -5.70 -7.41 -17.88
CA THR A 182 -6.49 -7.26 -19.11
C THR A 182 -7.91 -6.76 -18.86
N SER A 183 -8.56 -7.24 -17.79
CA SER A 183 -9.89 -6.76 -17.34
C SER A 183 -9.86 -5.28 -16.96
N ILE A 184 -8.83 -4.88 -16.22
CA ILE A 184 -8.73 -3.53 -15.63
C ILE A 184 -8.38 -2.46 -16.67
N PHE A 185 -7.62 -2.82 -17.69
CA PHE A 185 -7.14 -1.89 -18.73
C PHE A 185 -7.82 -2.04 -20.08
N GLY A 186 -8.69 -3.05 -20.25
CA GLY A 186 -9.46 -3.27 -21.48
C GLY A 186 -8.63 -3.79 -22.65
N GLY A 187 -7.49 -4.43 -22.40
CA GLY A 187 -6.58 -4.89 -23.45
C GLY A 187 -5.34 -5.58 -22.92
N VAL A 188 -4.56 -6.17 -23.84
CA VAL A 188 -3.26 -6.77 -23.52
C VAL A 188 -2.28 -5.66 -23.16
N VAL A 189 -1.67 -5.76 -21.98
CA VAL A 189 -0.58 -4.91 -21.53
C VAL A 189 0.72 -5.69 -21.68
N ARG A 190 1.72 -5.11 -22.32
CA ARG A 190 3.05 -5.69 -22.51
C ARG A 190 4.08 -5.01 -21.59
N GLY A 191 5.24 -5.64 -21.42
CA GLY A 191 6.34 -5.09 -20.64
C GLY A 191 6.77 -3.69 -21.11
N ALA A 192 6.68 -3.42 -22.42
CA ALA A 192 6.97 -2.11 -22.99
C ALA A 192 6.00 -1.01 -22.50
N ASP A 193 4.74 -1.35 -22.25
CA ASP A 193 3.74 -0.40 -21.81
C ASP A 193 4.02 0.10 -20.39
N LEU A 194 4.66 -0.71 -19.53
CA LEU A 194 4.91 -0.35 -18.13
C LEU A 194 5.73 0.93 -17.95
N TYR A 195 6.58 1.26 -18.92
CA TYR A 195 7.38 2.49 -18.96
C TYR A 195 6.92 3.51 -20.00
N SER A 196 5.73 3.32 -20.59
CA SER A 196 5.06 4.40 -21.32
C SER A 196 4.58 5.46 -20.32
N PRO A 197 4.88 6.76 -20.52
CA PRO A 197 4.41 7.83 -19.63
C PRO A 197 2.89 7.79 -19.42
N VAL A 198 2.15 7.56 -20.52
CA VAL A 198 0.69 7.51 -20.53
C VAL A 198 0.18 6.34 -19.68
N PHE A 199 0.74 5.14 -19.89
CA PHE A 199 0.29 3.96 -19.14
C PHE A 199 0.71 4.04 -17.66
N TYR A 200 1.93 4.52 -17.37
CA TYR A 200 2.42 4.73 -16.01
C TYR A 200 1.49 5.67 -15.22
N LEU A 201 1.09 6.79 -15.82
CA LEU A 201 0.14 7.72 -15.21
C LEU A 201 -1.25 7.10 -15.04
N ARG A 202 -1.73 6.30 -16.00
CA ARG A 202 -3.00 5.55 -15.84
C ARG A 202 -2.95 4.56 -14.67
N VAL A 203 -1.83 3.87 -14.48
CA VAL A 203 -1.62 2.96 -13.34
C VAL A 203 -1.61 3.74 -12.03
N LEU A 204 -0.85 4.84 -11.98
CA LEU A 204 -0.76 5.72 -10.81
C LEU A 204 -2.14 6.29 -10.43
N GLN A 205 -2.91 6.75 -11.42
CA GLN A 205 -4.27 7.25 -11.23
C GLN A 205 -5.17 6.19 -10.60
N LYS A 206 -5.18 4.96 -11.12
CA LYS A 206 -5.97 3.87 -10.55
C LYS A 206 -5.56 3.56 -9.10
N TRP A 207 -4.27 3.61 -8.76
CA TRP A 207 -3.80 3.46 -7.37
C TRP A 207 -4.30 4.56 -6.44
N TYR A 208 -4.28 5.81 -6.91
CA TYR A 208 -4.82 6.94 -6.16
C TYR A 208 -6.33 6.83 -5.99
N ASP A 209 -7.07 6.64 -7.09
CA ASP A 209 -8.53 6.48 -7.09
C ASP A 209 -8.95 5.33 -6.19
N GLY A 210 -8.23 4.19 -6.24
CA GLY A 210 -8.47 3.03 -5.38
C GLY A 210 -8.44 3.35 -3.89
N TYR A 211 -7.61 4.30 -3.46
CA TYR A 211 -7.63 4.80 -2.08
C TYR A 211 -8.77 5.79 -1.85
N MET A 212 -8.99 6.70 -2.79
CA MET A 212 -9.96 7.78 -2.64
C MET A 212 -11.40 7.28 -2.57
N ILE A 213 -11.74 6.20 -3.30
CA ILE A 213 -13.07 5.58 -3.27
C ILE A 213 -13.40 4.87 -1.94
N ILE A 214 -12.42 4.64 -1.06
CA ILE A 214 -12.70 4.05 0.24
C ILE A 214 -13.40 5.11 1.08
N GLN A 215 -14.59 4.78 1.57
CA GLN A 215 -15.29 5.55 2.58
C GLN A 215 -14.43 5.60 3.84
N LYS A 216 -14.03 6.81 4.21
CA LYS A 216 -13.24 7.08 5.40
C LYS A 216 -14.18 7.49 6.52
N GLY A 217 -14.04 6.85 7.66
CA GLY A 217 -14.79 7.16 8.87
C GLY A 217 -13.93 7.88 9.88
N PHE A 218 -14.58 8.66 10.72
CA PHE A 218 -14.02 8.96 12.03
C PHE A 218 -14.06 7.69 12.85
N VAL A 219 -12.95 7.38 13.53
CA VAL A 219 -13.03 6.48 14.67
C VAL A 219 -13.93 7.19 15.68
N SER A 220 -14.96 6.45 16.09
CA SER A 220 -16.00 6.74 17.09
C SER A 220 -15.73 7.88 18.09
N GLU A 221 -16.79 8.50 18.63
CA GLU A 221 -16.71 9.40 19.81
C GLU A 221 -15.89 8.80 20.98
N VAL A 222 -15.68 7.48 20.99
CA VAL A 222 -14.79 6.75 21.91
C VAL A 222 -13.31 7.20 21.82
N ASP A 223 -12.84 7.79 20.71
CA ASP A 223 -11.48 8.36 20.61
C ASP A 223 -11.32 9.67 21.40
N LEU A 224 -12.41 10.23 21.93
CA LEU A 224 -12.36 11.29 22.95
C LEU A 224 -11.90 10.75 24.31
N LEU A 225 -11.92 9.43 24.51
CA LEU A 225 -11.44 8.82 25.74
C LEU A 225 -9.93 9.04 25.87
N ARG A 226 -9.53 9.64 26.99
CA ARG A 226 -8.14 9.96 27.29
C ARG A 226 -7.59 8.91 28.24
N PHE A 227 -6.51 8.24 27.84
CA PHE A 227 -5.92 7.13 28.61
C PHE A 227 -4.65 7.52 29.40
N GLY A 228 -4.37 8.81 29.60
CA GLY A 228 -3.15 9.28 30.30
C GLY A 228 -3.16 9.05 31.83
N GLY A 229 -4.25 8.52 32.39
CA GLY A 229 -4.32 8.01 33.76
C GLY A 229 -5.76 7.78 34.24
N LYS A 230 -5.93 7.13 35.39
CA LYS A 230 -7.28 6.78 35.92
C LYS A 230 -8.24 7.98 35.97
N LYS A 231 -7.78 9.12 36.48
CA LYS A 231 -8.61 10.33 36.61
C LYS A 231 -8.98 10.93 35.26
N GLU A 232 -8.04 10.91 34.31
CA GLU A 232 -8.25 11.45 32.96
C GLU A 232 -9.23 10.58 32.17
N PHE A 233 -9.08 9.25 32.28
CA PHE A 233 -10.01 8.30 31.70
C PHE A 233 -11.42 8.49 32.25
N GLN A 234 -11.57 8.53 33.58
CA GLN A 234 -12.87 8.78 34.22
C GLN A 234 -13.51 10.10 33.76
N ARG A 235 -12.74 11.20 33.69
CA ARG A 235 -13.22 12.50 33.19
C ARG A 235 -13.64 12.43 31.72
N SER A 236 -12.88 11.73 30.88
CA SER A 236 -13.22 11.57 29.47
C SER A 236 -14.49 10.74 29.25
N CYS A 237 -14.75 9.73 30.09
CA CYS A 237 -16.02 9.01 30.10
C CYS A 237 -17.19 9.93 30.47
N VAL A 238 -17.01 10.79 31.48
CA VAL A 238 -18.04 11.80 31.86
C VAL A 238 -18.29 12.76 30.71
N ALA A 239 -17.24 13.27 30.06
CA ALA A 239 -17.35 14.14 28.90
C ALA A 239 -18.15 13.48 27.76
N LEU A 240 -17.86 12.21 27.44
CA LEU A 240 -18.56 11.44 26.41
C LEU A 240 -20.06 11.34 26.71
N VAL A 241 -20.43 11.01 27.95
CA VAL A 241 -21.84 10.92 28.38
C VAL A 241 -22.52 12.29 28.33
N MET A 242 -21.83 13.35 28.75
CA MET A 242 -22.35 14.73 28.67
C MET A 242 -22.57 15.21 27.23
N GLY A 243 -21.80 14.68 26.26
CA GLY A 243 -22.02 14.94 24.84
C GLY A 243 -23.29 14.31 24.26
N GLN A 244 -23.84 13.30 24.94
CA GLN A 244 -25.03 12.55 24.50
C GLN A 244 -26.28 12.88 25.32
N PHE A 245 -26.12 13.29 26.59
CA PHE A 245 -27.20 13.54 27.53
C PHE A 245 -26.98 14.84 28.30
N ASN A 246 -28.08 15.54 28.63
CA ASN A 246 -28.02 16.70 29.53
C ASN A 246 -27.84 16.24 30.99
N LEU A 247 -26.61 15.90 31.34
CA LEU A 247 -26.29 15.32 32.64
C LEU A 247 -26.52 16.31 33.81
N TYR A 248 -26.57 17.63 33.53
CA TYR A 248 -26.92 18.62 34.56
C TYR A 248 -28.38 18.50 34.98
N GLU A 249 -29.30 18.28 34.03
CA GLU A 249 -30.71 18.08 34.33
C GLU A 249 -30.95 16.79 35.13
N VAL A 250 -30.21 15.72 34.79
CA VAL A 250 -30.24 14.46 35.55
C VAL A 250 -29.76 14.69 36.99
N LEU A 251 -28.65 15.42 37.17
CA LEU A 251 -28.12 15.75 38.49
C LEU A 251 -29.11 16.61 39.32
N ASP A 252 -29.77 17.58 38.69
CA ASP A 252 -30.79 18.41 39.34
C ASP A 252 -32.01 17.59 39.77
N ARG A 253 -32.44 16.63 38.95
CA ARG A 253 -33.56 15.72 39.26
C ARG A 253 -33.24 14.81 40.45
N GLU A 254 -32.06 14.22 40.49
CA GLU A 254 -31.64 13.36 41.61
C GLU A 254 -31.53 14.14 42.93
N PHE A 255 -31.11 15.41 42.87
CA PHE A 255 -31.13 16.30 44.03
C PHE A 255 -32.55 16.65 44.47
N ALA A 256 -33.45 16.99 43.55
CA ALA A 256 -34.85 17.30 43.84
C ALA A 256 -35.60 16.11 44.45
N GLN A 257 -35.21 14.88 44.11
CA GLN A 257 -35.74 13.64 44.69
C GLN A 257 -35.12 13.28 46.05
N GLY A 258 -34.20 14.09 46.56
CA GLY A 258 -33.55 13.85 47.87
C GLY A 258 -32.57 12.68 47.88
N LYS A 259 -32.21 12.12 46.73
CA LYS A 259 -31.28 10.98 46.63
C LYS A 259 -29.82 11.37 46.85
N ILE A 260 -29.49 12.65 46.65
CA ILE A 260 -28.16 13.23 46.90
C ILE A 260 -28.28 14.53 47.71
N ASN A 261 -27.25 14.86 48.47
CA ASN A 261 -27.19 16.11 49.23
C ASN A 261 -26.50 17.25 48.43
N SER A 262 -26.51 18.46 48.99
CA SER A 262 -25.93 19.66 48.34
C SER A 262 -24.44 19.56 48.09
N LYS A 263 -23.68 18.86 48.96
CA LYS A 263 -22.24 18.66 48.80
C LYS A 263 -21.95 17.73 47.62
N ASN A 264 -22.63 16.58 47.56
CA ASN A 264 -22.53 15.65 46.44
C ASN A 264 -22.87 16.33 45.11
N LYS A 265 -23.92 17.16 45.09
CA LYS A 265 -24.30 17.93 43.90
C LYS A 265 -23.18 18.88 43.47
N TYR A 266 -22.58 19.62 44.41
CA TYR A 266 -21.47 20.53 44.11
C TYR A 266 -20.25 19.78 43.56
N ASP A 267 -19.81 18.71 44.23
CA ASP A 267 -18.62 17.95 43.85
C ASP A 267 -18.78 17.31 42.45
N ILE A 268 -19.95 16.74 42.14
CA ILE A 268 -20.22 16.17 40.81
C ILE A 268 -20.26 17.27 39.74
N LYS A 269 -20.84 18.44 40.05
CA LYS A 269 -20.90 19.57 39.12
C LYS A 269 -19.51 20.08 38.76
N GLU A 270 -18.56 20.08 39.70
CA GLU A 270 -17.17 20.44 39.42
C GLU A 270 -16.49 19.42 38.50
N VAL A 271 -16.71 18.11 38.70
CA VAL A 271 -16.22 17.06 37.77
C VAL A 271 -16.77 17.27 36.35
N MET A 272 -18.05 17.62 36.24
CA MET A 272 -18.70 17.89 34.94
C MET A 272 -18.11 19.10 34.23
N LYS A 273 -17.87 20.22 34.95
CA LYS A 273 -17.19 21.40 34.38
C LYS A 273 -15.78 21.10 33.92
N GLU A 274 -15.03 20.28 34.67
CA GLU A 274 -13.70 19.84 34.26
C GLU A 274 -13.76 18.96 33.00
N ALA A 275 -14.77 18.10 32.90
CA ALA A 275 -14.99 17.23 31.74
C ALA A 275 -15.40 18.03 30.48
N GLU A 276 -16.20 19.09 30.61
CA GLU A 276 -16.59 19.96 29.49
C GLU A 276 -15.41 20.61 28.78
N LYS A 277 -14.34 20.93 29.53
CA LYS A 277 -13.10 21.48 28.93
C LYS A 277 -12.48 20.52 27.91
N LEU A 278 -12.71 19.21 28.06
CA LEU A 278 -12.23 18.18 27.12
C LEU A 278 -13.10 18.06 25.86
N LEU A 279 -14.37 18.53 25.90
CA LEU A 279 -15.27 18.53 24.75
C LEU A 279 -14.92 19.64 23.74
N LEU A 280 -14.40 20.77 24.22
CA LEU A 280 -13.99 21.91 23.40
C LEU A 280 -12.75 21.63 22.54
N ASP A 281 -11.96 20.62 22.87
CA ASP A 281 -10.81 20.15 22.08
C ASP A 281 -11.21 19.31 20.84
N LYS A 282 -12.51 19.02 20.63
CA LYS A 282 -13.02 18.29 19.46
C LYS A 282 -12.66 18.95 18.13
N GLU A 283 -12.62 20.27 18.07
CA GLU A 283 -12.42 21.03 16.83
C GLU A 283 -10.99 20.96 16.27
N ASN A 284 -10.01 20.58 17.10
CA ASN A 284 -8.60 20.48 16.71
C ASN A 284 -8.13 19.03 16.44
N PHE A 285 -9.03 18.05 16.45
CA PHE A 285 -8.66 16.67 16.20
C PHE A 285 -8.55 16.42 14.70
N ILE A 286 -7.33 16.53 14.16
CA ILE A 286 -7.01 16.00 12.82
C ILE A 286 -7.33 14.50 12.85
N SER A 287 -8.22 14.05 11.96
CA SER A 287 -8.57 12.64 11.91
C SER A 287 -7.29 11.86 11.59
N ILE A 288 -7.01 10.76 12.30
CA ILE A 288 -5.82 9.94 12.05
C ILE A 288 -5.72 9.56 10.57
N ILE A 289 -6.87 9.42 9.88
CA ILE A 289 -6.92 9.11 8.45
C ILE A 289 -6.48 10.26 7.53
N ASP A 290 -6.52 11.51 8.00
CA ASP A 290 -6.10 12.68 7.23
C ASP A 290 -4.59 12.63 6.96
N GLU A 291 -3.80 12.14 7.91
CA GLU A 291 -2.36 11.94 7.72
C GLU A 291 -2.09 11.01 6.52
N LEU A 292 -2.76 9.85 6.49
CA LEU A 292 -2.61 8.88 5.41
C LEU A 292 -3.15 9.45 4.09
N THR A 293 -4.31 10.11 4.13
CA THR A 293 -4.94 10.72 2.94
C THR A 293 -4.06 11.79 2.33
N ASN A 294 -3.49 12.67 3.15
CA ASN A 294 -2.56 13.71 2.71
C ASN A 294 -1.30 13.08 2.12
N LYS A 295 -0.71 12.07 2.76
CA LYS A 295 0.48 11.39 2.24
C LYS A 295 0.24 10.69 0.91
N VAL A 296 -0.92 10.04 0.73
CA VAL A 296 -1.32 9.44 -0.54
C VAL A 296 -1.47 10.51 -1.63
N SER A 297 -2.10 11.65 -1.31
CA SER A 297 -2.32 12.74 -2.26
C SER A 297 -1.02 13.45 -2.66
N VAL A 298 -0.15 13.75 -1.70
CA VAL A 298 1.17 14.33 -1.96
C VAL A 298 2.00 13.41 -2.83
N PHE A 299 2.06 12.12 -2.51
CA PHE A 299 2.80 11.15 -3.30
C PHE A 299 2.26 11.05 -4.74
N TYR A 300 0.93 11.02 -4.92
CA TYR A 300 0.31 11.00 -6.24
C TYR A 300 0.73 12.23 -7.07
N GLU A 301 0.64 13.44 -6.50
CA GLU A 301 1.00 14.68 -7.18
C GLU A 301 2.50 14.77 -7.51
N GLU A 302 3.37 14.37 -6.57
CA GLU A 302 4.82 14.33 -6.81
C GLU A 302 5.17 13.38 -7.96
N MET A 303 4.62 12.17 -7.95
CA MET A 303 4.88 11.18 -8.98
C MET A 303 4.30 11.61 -10.34
N LYS A 304 3.11 12.21 -10.35
CA LYS A 304 2.49 12.74 -11.56
C LYS A 304 3.35 13.85 -12.19
N LYS A 305 3.74 14.85 -11.39
CA LYS A 305 4.63 15.93 -11.82
C LYS A 305 5.99 15.42 -12.30
N SER A 306 6.52 14.35 -11.68
CA SER A 306 7.78 13.74 -12.11
C SER A 306 7.76 13.19 -13.54
N VAL A 307 6.57 12.89 -14.08
CA VAL A 307 6.37 12.42 -15.45
C VAL A 307 6.01 13.58 -16.37
N GLU A 308 5.08 14.45 -15.95
CA GLU A 308 4.56 15.56 -16.75
C GLU A 308 5.58 16.68 -16.99
N ASN A 309 6.49 16.94 -16.04
CA ASN A 309 7.50 18.00 -16.15
C ASN A 309 8.72 17.62 -16.99
N VAL A 310 8.74 16.43 -17.60
CA VAL A 310 9.86 15.96 -18.42
C VAL A 310 9.63 16.38 -19.87
N SER A 311 10.53 17.19 -20.42
CA SER A 311 10.43 17.67 -21.80
C SER A 311 10.51 16.51 -22.81
N PRO A 312 9.87 16.62 -24.00
CA PRO A 312 9.95 15.60 -25.05
C PRO A 312 11.39 15.26 -25.46
N TYR A 313 12.27 16.25 -25.53
CA TYR A 313 13.69 16.04 -25.80
C TYR A 313 14.37 15.16 -24.74
N ARG A 314 14.08 15.41 -23.46
CA ARG A 314 14.62 14.62 -22.35
C ARG A 314 14.05 13.20 -22.36
N TRP A 315 12.78 13.03 -22.73
CA TRP A 315 12.18 11.71 -22.95
C TRP A 315 12.96 10.91 -24.00
N ASP A 316 13.19 11.51 -25.17
CA ASP A 316 13.89 10.87 -26.27
C ASP A 316 15.35 10.51 -25.91
N LEU A 317 16.08 11.43 -25.27
CA LEU A 317 17.46 11.18 -24.84
C LEU A 317 17.54 9.98 -23.88
N LEU A 318 16.69 9.95 -22.86
CA LEU A 318 16.68 8.87 -21.86
C LEU A 318 16.22 7.53 -22.47
N ASN A 319 15.27 7.57 -23.42
CA ASN A 319 14.86 6.40 -24.19
C ASN A 319 16.04 5.81 -24.98
N ARG A 320 16.78 6.64 -25.73
CA ARG A 320 17.95 6.22 -26.51
C ARG A 320 19.05 5.64 -25.62
N MET A 321 19.30 6.26 -24.46
CA MET A 321 20.28 5.73 -23.50
C MET A 321 19.87 4.36 -22.96
N ALA A 322 18.59 4.16 -22.63
CA ALA A 322 18.09 2.87 -22.17
C ALA A 322 18.16 1.79 -23.27
N ASP A 323 17.88 2.14 -24.52
CA ASP A 323 17.96 1.20 -25.65
C ASP A 323 19.37 0.71 -25.94
N ARG A 324 20.39 1.59 -25.82
CA ARG A 324 21.79 1.17 -25.97
C ARG A 324 22.23 0.08 -24.98
N SER A 325 21.54 -0.04 -23.85
CA SER A 325 21.83 -1.07 -22.83
C SER A 325 21.14 -2.40 -23.08
N LEU A 326 20.14 -2.46 -23.98
CA LEU A 326 19.43 -3.68 -24.30
C LEU A 326 20.25 -4.47 -25.34
N ARG A 327 20.47 -5.77 -25.08
CA ARG A 327 21.27 -6.65 -25.95
C ARG A 327 20.44 -7.68 -26.71
N VAL A 328 19.14 -7.75 -26.42
CA VAL A 328 18.20 -8.76 -26.89
C VAL A 328 16.94 -8.16 -27.46
#